data_AF-A0A447V424-F1
#
_entry.id   AF-A0A447V424-F1
#
_cell.length_a   1.000
_cell.length_b   1.000
_cell.length_c   1.000
_cell.angle_alpha   90.00
_cell.angle_beta   90.00
_cell.angle_gamma   90.00
#
_symmetry.space_group_name_H-M   'P 1'
#
loop_
_entity.id
_entity.type
_entity.pdbx_description
1 polymer ?
#
loop_
_entity_poly.entity_id
_entity_poly.type
_entity_poly.pdbx_seq_one_letter_code
_entity_poly.pdbx_strand_id
1 'polypeptide(L)'
;MGQNSEAARIAGIADKRTFFWVLIAASAMCAVGGIILSANLRQFTPLAGQSYLMDAIAAVFIGTAFQRQGRVSMGGTLGGVLFLAIIDNGLNLMGLNYLVKDALVGVILVVALAVSFWQARLRQQQR
;
A
#
# COMPACT_ATOMS: atom_id res chain seq x y z
N MET A 1 -2.21 -17.82 -0.07
CA MET A 1 -3.46 -17.98 0.70
C MET A 1 -4.44 -16.98 0.12
N GLY A 2 -5.58 -17.41 -0.40
CA GLY A 2 -6.55 -16.52 -1.06
C GLY A 2 -6.86 -16.88 -2.52
N GLN A 3 -5.86 -16.91 -3.42
CA GLN A 3 -6.12 -17.15 -4.85
C GLN A 3 -6.41 -18.64 -5.19
N ASN A 4 -5.97 -19.59 -4.33
CA ASN A 4 -6.29 -21.01 -4.47
C ASN A 4 -6.17 -21.74 -3.11
N SER A 5 -7.30 -22.02 -2.46
CA SER A 5 -7.33 -22.78 -1.19
C SER A 5 -6.86 -24.22 -1.36
N GLU A 6 -6.99 -24.81 -2.55
CA GLU A 6 -6.42 -26.13 -2.83
C GLU A 6 -4.90 -26.09 -2.73
N ALA A 7 -4.23 -25.12 -3.39
CA ALA A 7 -2.77 -24.94 -3.35
C ALA A 7 -2.23 -24.71 -1.93
N ALA A 8 -2.97 -24.00 -1.07
CA ALA A 8 -2.60 -23.78 0.33
C ALA A 8 -2.64 -25.09 1.14
N ARG A 9 -3.60 -25.97 0.83
CA ARG A 9 -3.73 -27.29 1.47
C ARG A 9 -2.60 -28.24 1.04
N ILE A 10 -2.20 -28.22 -0.23
CA ILE A 10 -1.04 -29.02 -0.73
C ILE A 10 0.29 -28.52 -0.15
N ALA A 11 0.39 -27.23 0.16
CA ALA A 11 1.55 -26.63 0.82
C ALA A 11 1.59 -26.86 2.36
N GLY A 12 0.67 -27.64 2.92
CA GLY A 12 0.67 -28.02 4.34
C GLY A 12 0.27 -26.91 5.31
N ILE A 13 -0.29 -25.80 4.81
CA ILE A 13 -0.62 -24.64 5.63
C ILE A 13 -2.09 -24.73 6.04
N ALA A 14 -2.35 -24.68 7.35
CA ALA A 14 -3.71 -24.69 7.89
C ALA A 14 -4.45 -23.39 7.52
N ASP A 15 -5.09 -23.40 6.35
CA ASP A 15 -5.70 -22.24 5.67
C ASP A 15 -6.64 -21.47 6.62
N LYS A 16 -7.53 -22.19 7.32
CA LYS A 16 -8.52 -21.58 8.23
C LYS A 16 -7.90 -20.90 9.46
N ARG A 17 -6.90 -21.53 10.09
CA ARG A 17 -6.26 -20.97 11.30
C ARG A 17 -5.38 -19.78 10.97
N THR A 18 -4.62 -19.87 9.88
CA THR A 18 -3.74 -18.79 9.45
C THR A 18 -4.55 -17.58 9.01
N PHE A 19 -5.63 -17.79 8.25
CA PHE A 19 -6.53 -16.72 7.84
C PHE A 19 -7.18 -16.02 9.05
N PHE A 20 -7.61 -16.78 10.06
CA PHE A 20 -8.19 -16.22 11.28
C PHE A 20 -7.19 -15.33 12.04
N TRP A 21 -5.94 -15.79 12.22
CA TRP A 21 -4.90 -14.99 12.88
C TRP A 21 -4.52 -13.74 12.08
N VAL A 22 -4.45 -13.83 10.75
CA VAL A 22 -4.17 -12.68 9.89
C VAL A 22 -5.29 -11.64 9.98
N LEU A 23 -6.55 -12.08 9.99
CA LEU A 23 -7.70 -11.18 10.13
C LEU A 23 -7.69 -10.47 11.48
N ILE A 24 -7.40 -11.18 12.57
CA ILE A 24 -7.28 -10.58 13.91
C ILE A 24 -6.15 -9.55 13.94
N ALA A 25 -4.98 -9.89 13.39
CA ALA A 25 -3.84 -8.98 13.35
C ALA A 25 -4.15 -7.72 12.53
N ALA A 26 -4.79 -7.87 11.35
CA ALA A 26 -5.18 -6.74 10.51
C ALA A 26 -6.21 -5.84 11.20
N SER A 27 -7.24 -6.42 11.82
CA SER A 27 -8.25 -5.67 12.58
C SER A 27 -7.63 -4.92 13.76
N ALA A 28 -6.67 -5.53 14.47
CA ALA A 28 -5.95 -4.89 15.57
C ALA A 28 -5.13 -3.68 15.07
N MET A 29 -4.40 -3.81 13.97
CA MET A 29 -3.67 -2.68 13.38
C MET A 29 -4.61 -1.57 12.90
N CYS A 30 -5.75 -1.93 12.30
CA CYS A 30 -6.75 -0.96 11.86
C CYS A 30 -7.38 -0.22 13.05
N ALA A 31 -7.69 -0.91 14.15
CA ALA A 31 -8.20 -0.29 15.37
C ALA A 31 -7.20 0.72 15.97
N VAL A 32 -5.92 0.34 16.05
CA VAL A 32 -4.86 1.24 16.53
C VAL A 32 -4.72 2.46 15.60
N GLY A 33 -4.69 2.25 14.28
CA GLY A 33 -4.63 3.34 13.30
C GLY A 33 -5.84 4.29 13.40
N GLY A 34 -7.04 3.76 13.57
CA GLY A 34 -8.27 4.54 13.75
C GLY A 34 -8.27 5.38 15.02
N ILE A 35 -7.76 4.85 16.14
CA ILE A 35 -7.62 5.61 17.40
C ILE A 35 -6.63 6.77 17.23
N ILE A 36 -5.47 6.52 16.62
CA ILE A 36 -4.45 7.54 16.36
C ILE A 36 -5.00 8.64 15.44
N LEU A 37 -5.70 8.26 14.37
CA LEU A 37 -6.31 9.21 13.44
C LEU A 37 -7.40 10.06 14.13
N SER A 38 -8.24 9.42 14.95
CA SER A 38 -9.29 10.11 15.72
C SER A 38 -8.71 11.09 16.74
N ALA A 39 -7.54 10.80 17.31
CA ALA A 39 -6.83 11.70 18.22
C ALA A 39 -6.17 12.89 17.49
N ASN A 40 -5.84 12.75 16.20
CA ASN A 40 -5.19 13.79 15.41
C ASN A 40 -6.19 14.80 14.80
N LEU A 41 -7.38 14.34 14.44
CA LEU A 41 -8.42 15.16 13.81
C LEU A 41 -9.12 16.08 14.83
N ARG A 42 -8.63 17.31 15.01
CA ARG A 42 -9.35 18.39 15.73
C ARG A 42 -10.57 18.91 14.95
N GLN A 43 -10.80 18.43 13.73
CA GLN A 43 -11.93 18.78 12.85
C GLN A 43 -12.46 17.51 12.18
N PHE A 44 -13.74 17.19 12.39
CA PHE A 44 -14.43 16.07 11.75
C PHE A 44 -14.67 16.39 10.27
N THR A 45 -13.70 16.06 9.41
CA THR A 45 -13.92 15.97 7.97
C THR A 45 -14.18 14.50 7.62
N PRO A 46 -15.40 14.13 7.18
CA PRO A 46 -15.73 12.75 6.83
C PRO A 46 -14.90 12.17 5.67
N LEU A 47 -14.26 13.04 4.87
CA LEU A 47 -13.37 12.63 3.78
C LEU A 47 -11.92 12.32 4.22
N ALA A 48 -11.57 12.54 5.49
CA ALA A 48 -10.16 12.45 5.94
C ALA A 48 -9.55 11.05 5.77
N GLY A 49 -10.37 9.99 5.71
CA GLY A 49 -9.90 8.62 5.49
C GLY A 49 -9.71 8.23 4.01
N GLN A 50 -10.20 9.04 3.07
CA GLN A 50 -10.27 8.65 1.66
C GLN A 50 -8.90 8.70 0.97
N SER A 51 -8.06 9.68 1.30
CA SER A 51 -6.68 9.79 0.78
C SER A 51 -5.79 8.65 1.29
N TYR A 52 -5.96 8.20 2.54
CA TYR A 52 -5.19 7.07 3.10
C TYR A 52 -5.40 5.76 2.34
N LEU A 53 -6.60 5.51 1.80
CA LEU A 53 -6.84 4.33 0.99
C LEU A 53 -6.02 4.37 -0.29
N MET A 54 -5.99 5.52 -0.95
CA MET A 54 -5.25 5.71 -2.20
C MET A 54 -3.73 5.60 -1.96
N ASP A 55 -3.23 6.22 -0.89
CA ASP A 55 -1.83 6.14 -0.49
C ASP A 55 -1.42 4.71 -0.12
N ALA A 56 -2.29 3.96 0.54
CA ALA A 56 -2.03 2.55 0.86
C ALA A 56 -1.90 1.70 -0.42
N ILE A 57 -2.78 1.91 -1.40
CA ILE A 57 -2.70 1.22 -2.70
C ILE A 57 -1.42 1.64 -3.43
N ALA A 58 -1.11 2.94 -3.46
CA ALA A 58 0.11 3.49 -4.04
C ALA A 58 1.37 2.83 -3.47
N ALA A 59 1.46 2.78 -2.14
CA ALA A 59 2.60 2.24 -1.41
C ALA A 59 2.85 0.76 -1.73
N VAL A 60 1.79 -0.03 -1.77
CA VAL A 60 1.85 -1.46 -2.11
C VAL A 60 2.34 -1.66 -3.53
N PHE A 61 1.84 -0.86 -4.47
CA PHE A 61 2.24 -0.96 -5.89
C PHE A 61 3.66 -0.48 -6.13
N ILE A 62 4.05 0.68 -5.58
CA ILE A 62 5.45 1.16 -5.61
C ILE A 62 6.38 0.11 -5.00
N GLY A 63 5.95 -0.53 -3.91
CA GLY A 63 6.66 -1.61 -3.24
C GLY A 63 7.02 -2.81 -4.12
N THR A 64 6.25 -3.08 -5.17
CA THR A 64 6.49 -4.21 -6.08
C THR A 64 7.77 -4.04 -6.91
N ALA A 65 8.21 -2.80 -7.16
CA ALA A 65 9.44 -2.51 -7.90
C ALA A 65 10.70 -2.99 -7.16
N PHE A 66 10.67 -3.00 -5.83
CA PHE A 66 11.77 -3.49 -5.00
C PHE A 66 11.86 -5.02 -4.95
N GLN A 67 10.83 -5.75 -5.39
CA GLN A 67 10.81 -7.21 -5.36
C GLN A 67 11.29 -7.82 -6.69
N ARG A 68 12.32 -8.66 -6.64
CA ARG A 68 12.94 -9.29 -7.83
C ARG A 68 11.99 -10.13 -8.70
N GLN A 69 10.89 -10.61 -8.13
CA GLN A 69 9.86 -11.41 -8.83
C GLN A 69 8.66 -10.59 -9.32
N GLY A 70 8.61 -9.27 -9.10
CA GLY A 70 7.44 -8.43 -9.45
C GLY A 70 6.15 -8.84 -8.71
N ARG A 71 6.29 -9.56 -7.59
CA ARG A 71 5.20 -9.99 -6.72
C ARG A 71 5.10 -9.06 -5.53
N VAL A 72 3.87 -8.80 -5.08
CA VAL A 72 3.61 -8.07 -3.83
C VAL A 72 4.18 -8.86 -2.66
N SER A 73 5.01 -8.23 -1.84
CA SER A 73 5.66 -8.82 -0.68
C SER A 73 5.65 -7.83 0.48
N MET A 74 5.54 -8.33 1.71
CA MET A 74 5.52 -7.50 2.91
C MET A 74 6.75 -6.59 3.01
N GLY A 75 7.94 -7.11 2.63
CA GLY A 75 9.18 -6.33 2.60
C GLY A 75 9.20 -5.25 1.52
N GLY A 76 8.63 -5.53 0.34
CA GLY A 76 8.49 -4.55 -0.73
C GLY A 76 7.52 -3.42 -0.35
N THR A 77 6.38 -3.78 0.26
CA THR A 77 5.40 -2.81 0.75
C THR A 77 5.99 -1.88 1.82
N LEU A 78 6.77 -2.39 2.78
CA LEU A 78 7.45 -1.55 3.77
C LEU A 78 8.38 -0.51 3.10
N GLY A 79 9.13 -0.92 2.07
CA GLY A 79 9.95 0.00 1.28
C GLY A 79 9.13 1.05 0.53
N GLY A 80 8.01 0.65 -0.08
CA GLY A 80 7.08 1.55 -0.76
C GLY A 80 6.41 2.57 0.17
N VAL A 81 5.98 2.14 1.36
CA VAL A 81 5.42 3.01 2.41
C VAL A 81 6.47 4.01 2.89
N LEU A 82 7.71 3.58 3.12
CA LEU A 82 8.80 4.47 3.53
C LEU A 82 9.10 5.53 2.46
N PHE A 83 9.11 5.12 1.19
CA PHE A 83 9.34 6.03 0.08
C PHE A 83 8.26 7.11 -0.03
N LEU A 84 6.99 6.71 0.07
CA LEU A 84 5.88 7.68 0.11
C LEU A 84 5.94 8.57 1.34
N ALA A 85 6.31 8.06 2.50
CA ALA A 85 6.46 8.87 3.72
C ALA A 85 7.55 9.95 3.56
N ILE A 86 8.64 9.65 2.86
CA ILE A 86 9.70 10.64 2.58
C ILE A 86 9.19 11.71 1.61
N ILE A 87 8.49 11.31 0.54
CA ILE A 87 7.88 12.25 -0.41
C ILE A 87 6.87 13.14 0.32
N ASP A 88 6.00 12.54 1.14
CA ASP A 88 4.97 13.27 1.88
C ASP A 88 5.59 14.29 2.85
N ASN A 89 6.65 13.90 3.57
CA ASN A 89 7.42 14.83 4.40
C ASN A 89 8.12 15.93 3.58
N GLY A 90 8.69 15.60 2.42
CA GLY A 90 9.34 16.56 1.52
C GLY A 90 8.36 17.60 0.95
N LEU A 91 7.19 17.17 0.50
CA LEU A 91 6.11 18.07 0.05
C LEU A 91 5.57 18.91 1.20
N ASN A 92 5.52 18.36 2.42
CA ASN A 92 5.09 19.10 3.61
C ASN A 92 6.05 20.25 3.92
N LEU A 93 7.36 20.00 3.83
CA LEU A 93 8.40 21.02 4.03
C LEU A 93 8.37 22.14 2.97
N MET A 94 7.87 21.84 1.76
CA MET A 94 7.65 22.83 0.70
C MET A 94 6.39 23.71 0.93
N GLY A 95 5.61 23.46 1.98
CA GLY A 95 4.45 24.29 2.34
C GLY A 95 3.28 24.20 1.36
N LEU A 96 3.20 23.13 0.56
CA LEU A 96 2.12 22.94 -0.41
C LEU A 96 0.80 22.60 0.28
N ASN A 97 -0.29 23.24 -0.17
CA ASN A 97 -1.64 23.02 0.34
C ASN A 97 -2.08 21.56 0.11
N TYR A 98 -2.81 20.98 1.09
CA TYR A 98 -3.25 19.58 1.12
C TYR A 98 -3.94 19.14 -0.18
N LEU A 99 -4.72 20.03 -0.78
CA LEU A 99 -5.44 19.78 -2.05
C LEU A 99 -4.48 19.56 -3.24
N VAL A 100 -3.36 20.29 -3.27
CA VAL A 100 -2.31 20.13 -4.29
C VAL A 100 -1.50 18.87 -4.00
N LYS A 101 -1.33 18.52 -2.72
CA LYS A 101 -0.63 17.31 -2.27
C LYS A 101 -1.34 16.05 -2.74
N ASP A 102 -2.65 15.92 -2.48
CA ASP A 102 -3.47 14.77 -2.92
C ASP A 102 -3.45 14.60 -4.45
N ALA A 103 -3.57 15.70 -5.19
CA ALA A 103 -3.51 15.67 -6.65
C ALA A 103 -2.12 15.22 -7.15
N LEU A 104 -1.04 15.68 -6.51
CA LEU A 104 0.33 15.31 -6.88
C LEU A 104 0.60 13.84 -6.58
N VAL A 105 0.15 13.33 -5.42
CA VAL A 105 0.28 11.91 -5.08
C VAL A 105 -0.46 11.04 -6.09
N GLY A 106 -1.67 11.44 -6.50
CA GLY A 106 -2.40 10.76 -7.58
C GLY A 106 -1.62 10.73 -8.91
N VAL A 107 -1.00 11.84 -9.31
CA VAL A 107 -0.16 11.90 -10.52
C VAL A 107 1.09 11.02 -10.38
N ILE A 108 1.78 11.07 -9.24
CA ILE A 108 2.94 10.23 -8.94
C ILE A 108 2.55 8.75 -9.03
N LEU A 109 1.39 8.38 -8.52
CA LEU A 109 0.84 7.02 -8.56
C LEU A 109 0.60 6.57 -10.01
N VAL A 110 -0.05 7.40 -10.83
CA VAL A 110 -0.29 7.11 -12.25
C VAL A 110 1.03 6.95 -13.01
N VAL A 111 2.01 7.83 -12.78
CA VAL A 111 3.33 7.75 -13.42
C VAL A 111 4.08 6.50 -12.96
N ALA A 112 4.11 6.22 -11.65
CA ALA A 112 4.76 5.04 -11.09
C ALA A 112 4.14 3.75 -11.63
N LEU A 113 2.82 3.69 -11.75
CA LEU A 113 2.13 2.55 -12.37
C LEU A 113 2.42 2.46 -13.85
N ALA A 114 2.35 3.56 -14.61
CA ALA A 114 2.64 3.55 -16.03
C ALA A 114 4.05 3.04 -16.31
N VAL A 115 5.04 3.51 -15.56
CA VAL A 115 6.44 3.04 -15.64
C VAL A 115 6.53 1.57 -15.21
N SER A 116 5.88 1.17 -14.12
CA SER A 116 5.90 -0.22 -13.64
C SER A 116 5.27 -1.18 -14.64
N PHE A 117 4.14 -0.81 -15.25
CA PHE A 117 3.49 -1.58 -16.32
C PHE A 117 4.35 -1.65 -17.57
N TRP A 118 4.99 -0.55 -17.96
CA TRP A 118 5.88 -0.52 -19.11
C TRP A 118 7.09 -1.43 -18.90
N GLN A 119 7.70 -1.40 -17.71
CA GLN A 119 8.79 -2.30 -17.31
C GLN A 119 8.34 -3.77 -17.20
N ALA A 120 7.14 -4.02 -16.67
CA ALA A 120 6.57 -5.37 -16.59
C ALA A 120 6.32 -5.96 -17.98
N ARG A 121 5.85 -5.15 -18.92
CA ARG A 121 5.61 -5.55 -20.32
C ARG A 121 6.92 -5.86 -21.05
N LEU A 122 7.98 -5.08 -20.80
CA LEU A 122 9.31 -5.35 -21.35
C LEU A 122 9.92 -6.67 -20.84
N ARG A 123 9.66 -7.05 -19.58
CA ARG A 123 10.12 -8.33 -19.02
C ARG A 123 9.31 -9.53 -19.50
N GLN A 124 8.05 -9.36 -19.91
CA GLN A 124 7.24 -10.42 -20.52
C GLN A 124 7.67 -10.77 -21.94
N GLN A 125 8.33 -9.86 -22.66
CA GLN A 125 8.78 -10.11 -24.03
C GLN A 125 10.08 -10.95 -24.13
N GLN A 126 10.71 -11.27 -22.99
CA GLN A 126 11.97 -12.01 -22.88
C GLN A 126 11.78 -13.45 -22.34
N ARG A 127 10.54 -13.96 -22.29
CA ARG A 127 10.21 -15.37 -22.00
C ARG A 127 9.32 -15.92 -23.09
#